data_AF-A0A660MPH4-F1
#
_entry.id   AF-A0A660MPH4-F1
#
_cell.length_a   1.000
_cell.length_b   1.000
_cell.length_c   1.000
_cell.angle_alpha   90.00
_cell.angle_beta   90.00
_cell.angle_gamma   90.00
#
_symmetry.space_group_name_H-M   'P 1'
#
loop_
_entity.id
_entity.type
_entity.pdbx_description
1 polymer ?
#
loop_
_entity_poly.entity_id
_entity_poly.type
_entity_poly.pdbx_seq_one_letter_code
_entity_poly.pdbx_strand_id
1 'polypeptide(L)'
;MEIVLFSFLGIFLFIVHEFDEIILIRPWIEANAKNKAFQNEMFIKKKDYYLSTESIALMILEELILAMIIILVAIIFKIPELSLAIIVCHTAHLVLHIIQVVKFGIFVPGGVTSVFTMPFLLIIIYLFWTHNEINIILLIILCLVIMSIIIGNLYLLHKNASKVENFIKNIVKRKAKY
;
A
#
# COMPACT_ATOMS: atom_id res chain seq x y z
N MET A 1 11.97 10.56 20.22
CA MET A 1 12.42 11.20 18.96
C MET A 1 12.65 10.16 17.87
N GLU A 2 13.23 9.01 18.21
CA GLU A 2 13.55 7.93 17.26
C GLU A 2 12.32 7.26 16.64
N ILE A 3 11.29 6.91 17.44
CA ILE A 3 10.01 6.38 16.91
C ILE A 3 9.47 7.32 15.83
N VAL A 4 9.39 8.64 16.11
CA VAL A 4 8.87 9.63 15.17
C VAL A 4 9.67 9.66 13.86
N LEU A 5 11.01 9.67 13.94
CA LEU A 5 11.87 9.71 12.76
C LEU A 5 11.71 8.45 11.90
N PHE A 6 11.75 7.27 12.51
CA PHE A 6 11.65 6.01 11.76
C PHE A 6 10.23 5.78 11.23
N SER A 7 9.19 6.15 11.97
CA SER A 7 7.81 6.17 11.48
C SER A 7 7.66 7.08 10.26
N PHE A 8 8.24 8.29 10.31
CA PHE A 8 8.20 9.24 9.20
C PHE A 8 8.89 8.68 7.97
N LEU A 9 10.10 8.13 8.11
CA LEU A 9 10.82 7.53 6.99
C LEU A 9 10.07 6.31 6.41
N GLY A 10 9.48 5.48 7.27
CA GLY A 10 8.66 4.35 6.84
C GLY A 10 7.46 4.78 6.01
N ILE A 11 6.71 5.80 6.46
CA ILE A 11 5.58 6.36 5.70
C ILE A 11 6.05 7.06 4.43
N PHE A 12 7.18 7.75 4.45
CA PHE A 12 7.70 8.39 3.25
C PHE A 12 7.97 7.35 2.15
N LEU A 13 8.58 6.22 2.49
CA LEU A 13 8.84 5.13 1.53
C LEU A 13 7.54 4.45 1.08
N PHE A 14 6.57 4.27 1.99
CA PHE A 14 5.21 3.83 1.65
C PHE A 14 4.61 4.73 0.57
N ILE A 15 4.57 6.04 0.80
CA ILE A 15 4.01 7.01 -0.15
C ILE A 15 4.74 6.92 -1.50
N VAL A 16 6.07 6.86 -1.52
CA VAL A 16 6.83 6.75 -2.78
C VAL A 16 6.42 5.52 -3.59
N HIS A 17 6.24 4.37 -2.92
CA HIS A 17 5.77 3.15 -3.58
C HIS A 17 4.33 3.26 -4.07
N GLU A 18 3.41 3.73 -3.22
CA GLU A 18 1.99 3.86 -3.57
C GLU A 18 1.76 4.82 -4.75
N PHE A 19 2.55 5.89 -4.87
CA PHE A 19 2.45 6.79 -6.02
C PHE A 19 2.84 6.12 -7.33
N ASP A 20 3.82 5.20 -7.32
CA ASP A 20 4.17 4.40 -8.49
C ASP A 20 2.96 3.57 -8.95
N GLU A 21 2.25 2.96 -8.01
CA GLU A 21 1.02 2.21 -8.29
C GLU A 21 -0.08 3.08 -8.90
N ILE A 22 -0.36 4.25 -8.31
CA ILE A 22 -1.34 5.21 -8.84
C ILE A 22 -1.01 5.56 -10.30
N ILE A 23 0.26 5.85 -10.58
CA ILE A 23 0.69 6.33 -11.90
C ILE A 23 0.64 5.18 -12.94
N LEU A 24 1.02 3.96 -12.55
CA LEU A 24 1.37 2.91 -13.51
C LEU A 24 0.35 1.80 -13.64
N ILE A 25 -0.49 1.53 -12.63
CA ILE A 25 -1.46 0.41 -12.69
C ILE A 25 -2.33 0.50 -13.95
N ARG A 26 -2.88 1.68 -14.25
CA ARG A 26 -3.82 1.84 -15.36
C ARG A 26 -3.20 1.76 -16.75
N PRO A 27 -2.16 2.55 -17.06
CA PRO A 27 -1.44 2.39 -18.32
C PRO A 27 -0.91 0.96 -18.52
N TRP A 28 -0.43 0.32 -17.45
CA TRP A 28 0.11 -1.03 -17.54
C TRP A 28 -0.98 -2.07 -17.86
N ILE A 29 -2.15 -2.01 -17.20
CA ILE A 29 -3.29 -2.87 -17.53
C ILE A 29 -3.69 -2.67 -18.99
N GLU A 30 -3.82 -1.42 -19.45
CA GLU A 30 -4.26 -1.13 -20.83
C GLU A 30 -3.29 -1.69 -21.88
N ALA A 31 -1.99 -1.63 -21.62
CA ALA A 31 -0.97 -2.21 -22.48
C ALA A 31 -0.93 -3.75 -22.45
N ASN A 32 -1.28 -4.38 -21.32
CA ASN A 32 -0.97 -5.79 -21.05
C ASN A 32 -2.19 -6.70 -20.86
N ALA A 33 -3.41 -6.18 -20.73
CA ALA A 33 -4.61 -6.96 -20.40
C ALA A 33 -4.91 -8.10 -21.40
N LYS A 34 -4.49 -7.97 -22.66
CA LYS A 34 -4.67 -9.00 -23.70
C LYS A 34 -3.51 -9.99 -23.79
N ASN A 35 -2.41 -9.75 -23.09
CA ASN A 35 -1.25 -10.62 -23.12
C ASN A 35 -1.50 -11.89 -22.29
N LYS A 36 -1.36 -13.06 -22.92
CA LYS A 36 -1.59 -14.37 -22.28
C LYS A 36 -0.66 -14.62 -21.09
N ALA A 37 0.56 -14.06 -21.11
CA ALA A 37 1.53 -14.22 -20.04
C ALA A 37 1.06 -13.60 -18.71
N PHE A 38 0.22 -12.55 -18.76
CA PHE A 38 -0.18 -11.78 -17.58
C PHE A 38 -1.60 -12.07 -17.10
N GLN A 39 -2.31 -13.05 -17.66
CA GLN A 39 -3.68 -13.39 -17.22
C GLN A 39 -3.75 -13.87 -15.76
N ASN A 40 -2.62 -14.29 -15.20
CA ASN A 40 -2.48 -14.70 -13.81
C ASN A 40 -1.80 -13.64 -12.91
N GLU A 41 -1.52 -12.45 -13.44
CA GLU A 41 -0.94 -11.30 -12.72
C GLU A 41 -2.03 -10.59 -11.88
N MET A 42 -1.71 -10.08 -10.69
CA MET A 42 -2.70 -9.61 -9.71
C MET A 42 -3.60 -8.47 -10.22
N PHE A 43 -3.07 -7.58 -11.04
CA PHE A 43 -3.79 -6.42 -11.54
C PHE A 43 -4.74 -6.79 -12.67
N ILE A 44 -4.40 -7.79 -13.50
CA ILE A 44 -5.20 -8.28 -14.64
C ILE A 44 -6.17 -9.41 -14.27
N LYS A 45 -5.74 -10.33 -13.40
CA LYS A 45 -6.41 -11.61 -13.16
C LYS A 45 -7.86 -11.42 -12.71
N LYS A 46 -8.78 -12.09 -13.44
CA LYS A 46 -10.21 -12.26 -13.08
C LYS A 46 -10.96 -10.95 -12.83
N LYS A 47 -10.69 -9.90 -13.61
CA LYS A 47 -11.42 -8.63 -13.53
C LYS A 47 -12.35 -8.46 -14.73
N ASP A 48 -13.65 -8.43 -14.46
CA ASP A 48 -14.66 -7.99 -15.43
C ASP A 48 -14.58 -6.46 -15.67
N TYR A 49 -14.00 -5.76 -14.70
CA TYR A 49 -13.88 -4.31 -14.69
C TYR A 49 -12.60 -3.85 -13.99
N TYR A 50 -11.91 -2.86 -14.57
CA TYR A 50 -10.74 -2.20 -13.99
C TYR A 50 -11.12 -0.82 -13.47
N LEU A 51 -10.70 -0.48 -12.24
CA LEU A 51 -10.97 0.81 -11.58
C LEU A 51 -10.26 1.97 -12.25
N SER A 52 -10.85 3.17 -12.33
CA SER A 52 -10.14 4.34 -12.87
C SER A 52 -8.94 4.74 -12.00
N THR A 53 -7.99 5.51 -12.55
CA THR A 53 -6.83 6.03 -11.80
C THR A 53 -7.28 6.85 -10.59
N GLU A 54 -8.34 7.65 -10.72
CA GLU A 54 -8.89 8.44 -9.61
C GLU A 54 -9.46 7.56 -8.50
N SER A 55 -10.08 6.44 -8.89
CA SER A 55 -10.62 5.47 -7.93
C SER A 55 -9.51 4.74 -7.18
N ILE A 56 -8.44 4.35 -7.90
CA ILE A 56 -7.23 3.77 -7.30
C ILE A 56 -6.58 4.76 -6.33
N ALA A 57 -6.38 6.01 -6.77
CA ALA A 57 -5.80 7.06 -5.94
C ALA A 57 -6.61 7.31 -4.66
N LEU A 58 -7.95 7.28 -4.73
CA LEU A 58 -8.80 7.46 -3.55
C LEU A 58 -8.73 6.27 -2.60
N MET A 59 -8.62 5.04 -3.11
CA MET A 59 -8.42 3.85 -2.28
C MET A 59 -7.09 3.89 -1.54
N ILE A 60 -6.01 4.19 -2.25
CA ILE A 60 -4.67 4.33 -1.67
C ILE A 60 -4.61 5.49 -0.66
N LEU A 61 -5.28 6.61 -0.94
CA LEU A 61 -5.37 7.73 0.00
C LEU A 61 -6.03 7.33 1.31
N GLU A 62 -7.07 6.50 1.25
CA GLU A 62 -7.75 6.01 2.45
C GLU A 62 -6.80 5.11 3.27
N GLU A 63 -6.09 4.18 2.63
CA GLU A 63 -5.12 3.32 3.32
C GLU A 63 -3.97 4.12 3.95
N LEU A 64 -3.50 5.18 3.26
CA LEU A 64 -2.51 6.11 3.80
C LEU A 64 -3.05 6.82 5.07
N ILE A 65 -4.29 7.29 5.05
CA ILE A 65 -4.90 7.95 6.22
C ILE A 65 -5.00 6.97 7.38
N LEU A 66 -5.42 5.73 7.13
CA LEU A 66 -5.50 4.69 8.14
C LEU A 66 -4.12 4.41 8.76
N ALA A 67 -3.08 4.24 7.93
CA ALA A 67 -1.71 4.02 8.39
C ALA A 67 -1.19 5.19 9.23
N MET A 68 -1.46 6.44 8.79
CA MET A 68 -1.09 7.65 9.51
C MET A 68 -1.77 7.75 10.87
N ILE A 69 -3.06 7.39 10.98
CA ILE A 69 -3.78 7.35 12.25
C ILE A 69 -3.14 6.32 13.20
N ILE A 70 -2.85 5.11 12.71
CA ILE A 70 -2.25 4.05 13.52
C ILE A 70 -0.86 4.48 14.03
N ILE A 71 -0.05 5.10 13.18
CA ILE A 71 1.27 5.63 13.57
C ILE A 71 1.13 6.79 14.55
N LEU A 72 0.16 7.69 14.37
CA LEU A 72 -0.08 8.77 15.31
C LEU A 72 -0.44 8.22 16.70
N VAL A 73 -1.29 7.20 16.77
CA VAL A 73 -1.58 6.46 18.01
C VAL A 73 -0.30 5.87 18.59
N ALA A 74 0.53 5.19 17.77
CA ALA A 74 1.80 4.63 18.22
C ALA A 74 2.72 5.69 18.84
N ILE A 75 2.79 6.88 18.25
CA ILE A 75 3.61 8.00 18.75
C ILE A 75 3.06 8.57 20.05
N ILE A 76 1.75 8.87 20.11
CA ILE A 76 1.11 9.47 21.29
C ILE A 76 1.24 8.55 22.51
N PHE A 77 0.97 7.26 22.32
CA PHE A 77 1.00 6.27 23.40
C PHE A 77 2.38 5.62 23.59
N LYS A 78 3.39 6.02 22.79
CA LYS A 78 4.76 5.50 22.83
C LYS A 78 4.82 3.98 22.71
N ILE A 79 4.10 3.43 21.73
CA ILE A 79 4.03 1.99 21.43
C ILE A 79 4.89 1.72 20.18
N PRO A 80 6.21 1.48 20.32
CA PRO A 80 7.11 1.29 19.19
C PRO A 80 6.68 0.13 18.27
N GLU A 81 6.18 -0.98 18.84
CA GLU A 81 5.73 -2.15 18.10
C GLU A 81 4.57 -1.84 17.15
N LEU A 82 3.69 -0.90 17.52
CA LEU A 82 2.55 -0.53 16.69
C LEU A 82 2.99 0.22 15.42
N SER A 83 3.94 1.14 15.55
CA SER A 83 4.53 1.79 14.38
C SER A 83 5.36 0.81 13.56
N LEU A 84 6.15 -0.04 14.22
CA LEU A 84 6.98 -1.02 13.53
C LEU A 84 6.13 -2.03 12.76
N ALA A 85 4.98 -2.42 13.30
CA ALA A 85 4.04 -3.32 12.63
C ALA A 85 3.53 -2.75 11.30
N ILE A 86 3.25 -1.45 11.20
CA ILE A 86 2.90 -0.80 9.92
C ILE A 86 4.05 -0.92 8.91
N ILE A 87 5.28 -0.63 9.34
CA ILE A 87 6.47 -0.73 8.48
C ILE A 87 6.71 -2.17 8.01
N VAL A 88 6.54 -3.15 8.90
CA VAL A 88 6.67 -4.58 8.57
C VAL A 88 5.56 -5.02 7.61
N CYS A 89 4.31 -4.59 7.82
CA CYS A 89 3.20 -4.89 6.91
C CYS A 89 3.45 -4.32 5.51
N HIS A 90 3.92 -3.09 5.41
CA HIS A 90 4.31 -2.49 4.13
C HIS A 90 5.49 -3.24 3.49
N THR A 91 6.50 -3.62 4.28
CA THR A 91 7.63 -4.42 3.78
C THR A 91 7.14 -5.75 3.21
N ALA A 92 6.20 -6.42 3.86
CA ALA A 92 5.57 -7.64 3.35
C ALA A 92 4.79 -7.42 2.05
N HIS A 93 4.11 -6.28 1.91
CA HIS A 93 3.47 -5.86 0.65
C HIS A 93 4.47 -5.72 -0.49
N LEU A 94 5.60 -5.04 -0.28
CA LEU A 94 6.67 -4.93 -1.28
C LEU A 94 7.23 -6.29 -1.71
N VAL A 95 7.33 -7.25 -0.79
CA VAL A 95 7.77 -8.63 -1.13
C VAL A 95 6.83 -9.25 -2.16
N LEU A 96 5.52 -9.00 -2.09
CA LEU A 96 4.56 -9.51 -3.08
C LEU A 96 4.87 -8.96 -4.48
N HIS A 97 5.18 -7.67 -4.61
CA HIS A 97 5.58 -7.07 -5.88
C HIS A 97 6.92 -7.58 -6.40
N ILE A 98 7.91 -7.77 -5.51
CA ILE A 98 9.19 -8.36 -5.92
C ILE A 98 8.99 -9.77 -6.46
N ILE A 99 8.13 -10.57 -5.82
CA ILE A 99 7.76 -11.91 -6.32
C ILE A 99 7.10 -11.79 -7.71
N GLN A 100 6.27 -10.79 -7.97
CA GLN A 100 5.69 -10.56 -9.30
C GLN A 100 6.75 -10.22 -10.34
N VAL A 101 7.68 -9.32 -10.04
CA VAL A 101 8.78 -8.97 -10.95
C VAL A 101 9.58 -10.22 -11.33
N VAL A 102 9.94 -11.05 -10.34
CA VAL A 102 10.67 -12.31 -10.58
C VAL A 102 9.84 -13.29 -11.40
N LYS A 103 8.55 -13.44 -11.08
CA LYS A 103 7.66 -14.41 -11.73
C LYS A 103 7.35 -14.06 -13.19
N PHE A 104 7.14 -12.79 -13.48
CA PHE A 104 6.74 -12.32 -14.81
C PHE A 104 7.93 -11.84 -15.65
N GLY A 105 9.11 -11.68 -15.05
CA GLY A 105 10.36 -11.32 -15.75
C GLY A 105 10.33 -9.93 -16.39
N ILE A 106 9.33 -9.11 -16.06
CA ILE A 106 9.13 -7.78 -16.62
C ILE A 106 8.75 -6.80 -15.51
N PHE A 107 8.82 -5.51 -15.86
CA PHE A 107 8.30 -4.44 -15.03
C PHE A 107 6.79 -4.58 -14.83
N VAL A 108 6.37 -4.59 -13.56
CA VAL A 108 4.98 -4.49 -13.12
C VAL A 108 4.80 -3.24 -12.24
N PRO A 109 3.60 -2.64 -12.18
CA PRO A 109 3.32 -1.55 -11.27
C PRO A 109 3.71 -1.92 -9.83
N GLY A 110 4.33 -1.00 -9.11
CA GLY A 110 4.88 -1.23 -7.77
C GLY A 110 6.23 -1.96 -7.77
N GLY A 111 6.66 -2.58 -8.87
CA GLY A 111 7.83 -3.46 -8.91
C GLY A 111 9.17 -2.76 -8.72
N VAL A 112 9.45 -1.69 -9.48
CA VAL A 112 10.74 -0.96 -9.39
C VAL A 112 10.87 -0.28 -8.04
N THR A 113 9.82 0.42 -7.61
CA THR A 113 9.82 1.08 -6.30
C THR A 113 9.92 0.07 -5.17
N SER A 114 9.34 -1.13 -5.28
CA SER A 114 9.53 -2.19 -4.29
C SER A 114 10.98 -2.63 -4.17
N VAL A 115 11.64 -2.95 -5.29
CA VAL A 115 13.06 -3.34 -5.27
C VAL A 115 13.94 -2.21 -4.74
N PHE A 116 13.63 -0.96 -5.12
CA PHE A 116 14.40 0.21 -4.72
C PHE A 116 14.23 0.59 -3.24
N THR A 117 13.00 0.56 -2.72
CA THR A 117 12.69 0.99 -1.34
C THR A 117 12.95 -0.11 -0.30
N MET A 118 12.94 -1.38 -0.69
CA MET A 118 13.15 -2.52 0.21
C MET A 118 14.44 -2.42 1.05
N PRO A 119 15.64 -2.15 0.50
CA PRO A 119 16.86 -2.03 1.31
C PRO A 119 16.76 -0.94 2.39
N PHE A 120 16.13 0.19 2.07
CA PHE A 120 15.94 1.29 3.01
C PHE A 120 14.96 0.91 4.13
N LEU A 121 13.88 0.20 3.81
CA LEU A 121 12.94 -0.31 4.83
C LEU A 121 13.60 -1.32 5.76
N LEU A 122 14.44 -2.23 5.25
CA LEU A 122 15.20 -3.17 6.08
C LEU A 122 16.16 -2.45 7.03
N ILE A 123 16.84 -1.40 6.54
CA ILE A 123 17.69 -0.54 7.38
C ILE A 123 16.84 0.15 8.46
N ILE A 124 15.69 0.72 8.11
CA ILE A 124 14.79 1.37 9.07
C ILE A 124 14.33 0.37 10.13
N ILE A 125 13.91 -0.84 9.76
CA ILE A 125 13.49 -1.89 10.71
C ILE A 125 14.65 -2.25 11.65
N TYR A 126 15.86 -2.44 11.11
CA TYR A 126 17.04 -2.73 11.92
C TYR A 126 17.36 -1.60 12.92
N LEU A 127 17.29 -0.34 12.46
CA LEU A 127 17.48 0.82 13.35
C LEU A 127 16.38 0.91 14.40
N PHE A 128 15.12 0.64 14.02
CA PHE A 128 13.99 0.60 14.95
C PHE A 128 14.23 -0.40 16.08
N TRP A 129 14.71 -1.59 15.73
CA TRP A 129 15.00 -2.67 16.66
C TRP A 129 16.17 -2.36 17.60
N THR A 130 17.21 -1.71 17.10
CA THR A 130 18.42 -1.41 17.91
C THR A 130 18.22 -0.22 18.85
N HIS A 131 17.27 0.67 18.55
CA HIS A 131 17.02 1.89 19.33
C HIS A 131 15.80 1.80 20.26
N ASN A 132 14.98 0.74 20.16
CA ASN A 132 13.81 0.56 21.00
C ASN A 132 13.80 -0.85 21.61
N GLU A 133 13.31 -0.97 22.84
CA GLU A 133 12.99 -2.29 23.40
C GLU A 133 11.72 -2.81 22.70
N ILE A 134 11.86 -3.85 21.89
CA ILE A 134 10.77 -4.43 21.10
C ILE A 134 10.27 -5.72 21.73
N ASN A 135 9.00 -5.74 22.13
CA ASN A 135 8.32 -6.98 22.47
C ASN A 135 7.89 -7.72 21.19
N ILE A 136 8.64 -8.79 20.86
CA ILE A 136 8.44 -9.58 19.65
C ILE A 136 7.03 -10.20 19.59
N ILE A 137 6.52 -10.69 20.71
CA ILE A 137 5.20 -11.33 20.77
C ILE A 137 4.12 -10.29 20.46
N LEU A 138 4.22 -9.11 21.07
CA LEU A 138 3.31 -8.01 20.79
C LEU A 138 3.40 -7.57 19.32
N LEU A 139 4.61 -7.42 18.78
CA LEU A 139 4.83 -7.07 17.38
C LEU A 139 4.15 -8.06 16.44
N ILE A 140 4.31 -9.37 16.65
CA ILE A 140 3.69 -10.41 15.82
C ILE A 140 2.16 -10.29 15.88
N ILE A 141 1.59 -10.14 17.07
CA ILE A 141 0.14 -9.98 17.24
C ILE A 141 -0.34 -8.72 16.50
N LEU A 142 0.35 -7.60 16.66
CA LEU A 142 0.01 -6.34 16.00
C LEU A 142 0.10 -6.45 14.48
N CYS A 143 1.13 -7.10 13.93
CA CYS A 143 1.23 -7.37 12.50
C CYS A 143 0.03 -8.16 11.98
N LEU A 144 -0.37 -9.23 12.67
CA LEU A 144 -1.53 -10.05 12.26
C LEU A 144 -2.84 -9.26 12.33
N VAL A 145 -3.04 -8.48 13.40
CA VAL A 145 -4.24 -7.66 13.58
C VAL A 145 -4.30 -6.57 12.52
N ILE A 146 -3.22 -5.80 12.33
CA ILE A 146 -3.17 -4.71 11.36
C ILE A 146 -3.36 -5.24 9.94
N MET A 147 -2.67 -6.33 9.56
CA MET A 147 -2.83 -6.94 8.25
C MET A 147 -4.27 -7.39 8.01
N SER A 148 -4.93 -7.96 9.03
CA SER A 148 -6.34 -8.35 8.93
C SER A 148 -7.26 -7.14 8.74
N ILE A 149 -7.00 -6.03 9.45
CA ILE A 149 -7.74 -4.78 9.30
C ILE A 149 -7.55 -4.20 7.89
N ILE A 150 -6.31 -4.11 7.41
CA ILE A 150 -6.00 -3.55 6.09
C ILE A 150 -6.63 -4.40 4.98
N ILE A 151 -6.45 -5.72 5.01
CA ILE A 151 -7.05 -6.63 4.01
C ILE A 151 -8.59 -6.53 4.04
N GLY A 152 -9.18 -6.50 5.24
CA GLY A 152 -10.62 -6.34 5.40
C GLY A 152 -11.12 -5.00 4.83
N ASN A 153 -10.39 -3.93 5.09
CA ASN A 153 -10.68 -2.60 4.58
C ASN A 153 -10.56 -2.54 3.04
N LEU A 154 -9.46 -3.03 2.48
CA LEU A 154 -9.23 -3.10 1.04
C LEU A 154 -10.31 -3.93 0.33
N TYR A 155 -10.73 -5.04 0.95
CA TYR A 155 -11.86 -5.83 0.46
C TYR A 155 -13.16 -5.02 0.42
N LEU A 156 -13.46 -4.23 1.46
CA LEU A 156 -14.64 -3.37 1.49
C LEU A 156 -14.58 -2.24 0.45
N LEU A 157 -13.40 -1.65 0.24
CA LEU A 157 -13.18 -0.65 -0.78
C LEU A 157 -13.41 -1.22 -2.18
N HIS A 158 -12.81 -2.37 -2.48
CA HIS A 158 -13.03 -3.06 -3.76
C HIS A 158 -14.49 -3.45 -3.97
N LYS A 159 -15.16 -3.98 -2.95
CA LYS A 159 -16.59 -4.33 -3.01
C LYS A 159 -17.47 -3.10 -3.30
N ASN A 160 -17.07 -1.91 -2.85
CA ASN A 160 -17.81 -0.68 -3.07
C ASN A 160 -17.23 0.19 -4.20
N ALA A 161 -16.26 -0.30 -4.97
CA ALA A 161 -15.50 0.54 -5.89
C ALA A 161 -16.37 1.17 -7.00
N SER A 162 -17.44 0.51 -7.43
CA SER A 162 -18.41 1.10 -8.36
C SER A 162 -19.13 2.32 -7.78
N LYS A 163 -19.41 2.34 -6.47
CA LYS A 163 -19.98 3.50 -5.78
C LYS A 163 -18.95 4.62 -5.68
N VAL A 164 -17.70 4.28 -5.38
CA VAL A 164 -16.58 5.23 -5.33
C VAL A 164 -16.44 5.94 -6.67
N GLU A 165 -16.46 5.19 -7.76
CA GLU A 165 -16.32 5.76 -9.09
C GLU A 165 -17.51 6.65 -9.48
N ASN A 166 -18.74 6.21 -9.16
CA ASN A 166 -19.93 7.02 -9.37
C ASN A 166 -19.92 8.30 -8.52
N PHE A 167 -19.41 8.23 -7.30
CA PHE A 167 -19.24 9.38 -6.42
C PHE A 167 -18.30 10.42 -7.04
N ILE A 168 -17.13 9.99 -7.52
CA ILE A 168 -16.17 10.86 -8.23
C ILE A 168 -16.84 11.51 -9.45
N LYS A 169 -17.49 10.71 -10.30
CA LYS A 169 -18.21 11.21 -11.49
C LYS A 169 -19.26 12.26 -11.13
N ASN A 170 -20.00 12.06 -10.03
CA ASN A 170 -21.02 12.99 -9.57
C ASN A 170 -20.43 14.31 -9.05
N ILE A 171 -19.29 14.28 -8.36
CA ILE A 171 -18.59 15.51 -7.93
C ILE A 171 -18.20 16.35 -9.14
N VAL A 172 -17.61 15.73 -10.16
CA VAL A 172 -17.15 16.42 -11.37
C VAL A 172 -18.34 16.97 -12.17
N LYS A 173 -19.39 16.16 -12.39
CA LYS A 173 -20.59 16.58 -13.13
C LYS A 173 -21.35 17.72 -12.46
N ARG A 174 -21.37 17.79 -11.12
CA ARG A 174 -22.00 18.92 -10.39
C ARG A 174 -21.36 20.28 -10.69
N LYS A 175 -20.14 20.32 -11.21
CA LYS A 175 -19.44 21.56 -11.61
C LYS A 175 -19.63 21.94 -13.07
N ALA A 176 -20.19 21.07 -13.91
CA ALA A 176 -20.48 21.34 -15.32
C ALA A 176 -21.93 21.84 -15.48
N LYS A 177 -22.22 23.02 -14.91
CA LYS A 177 -23.35 23.86 -15.30
C LYS A 177 -22.76 25.19 -15.76
N TYR A 178 -22.40 25.26 -17.03
CA TYR A 178 -22.21 26.52 -17.76
C TYR A 178 -23.31 26.58 -18.81
#